data_AF-A0A6M1MAP4-F1
#
_entry.id   AF-A0A6M1MAP4-F1
#
_cell.length_a   1.000
_cell.length_b   1.000
_cell.length_c   1.000
_cell.angle_alpha   90.00
_cell.angle_beta   90.00
_cell.angle_gamma   90.00
#
_symmetry.space_group_name_H-M   'P 1'
#
loop_
_entity.id
_entity.type
_entity.pdbx_description
1 polymer ?
#
loop_
_entity_poly.entity_id
_entity_poly.type
_entity_poly.pdbx_seq_one_letter_code
_entity_poly.pdbx_strand_id
1 'polypeptide(L)'
;MRFRPSPRSEPYRETTRKRAAFLRKQRLEREALPLFAEAIAARQHGVDAEMARRAVWWGEAERARRSQRAADWRRMRARLFTFDPALRRTIRALWRTCPYPADPHSFGDLLHQIAIGRIDPHRPPWIFHAPTQARTTPNPATFDAAFRQIGKRAVGGGPKTTPADELIFCGNLGAGILFLTSRVRLVEPNESFYTSSNHRLRDSHVGRSGHWIDIEVRGPCSDADLALIERLAQAADTRPVAVRRIVPFGAGTEARAAS
;
A
#
# COMPACT_ATOMS: atom_id res chain seq x y z
N MET A 1 -25.99 -3.96 -5.87
CA MET A 1 -25.51 -2.76 -5.13
C MET A 1 -24.75 -3.22 -3.91
N ARG A 2 -23.60 -2.64 -3.58
CA ARG A 2 -22.81 -3.06 -2.41
C ARG A 2 -23.59 -2.84 -1.12
N PHE A 3 -23.64 -3.84 -0.24
CA PHE A 3 -24.24 -3.74 1.10
C PHE A 3 -23.52 -4.70 2.05
N ARG A 4 -23.45 -4.36 3.35
CA ARG A 4 -22.96 -5.26 4.40
C ARG A 4 -24.12 -6.09 4.94
N PRO A 5 -24.08 -7.44 4.82
CA PRO A 5 -25.07 -8.31 5.44
C PRO A 5 -25.10 -8.13 6.95
N SER A 6 -26.28 -8.22 7.55
CA SER A 6 -26.40 -8.30 9.01
C SER A 6 -25.89 -9.67 9.46
N PRO A 7 -25.19 -9.75 10.61
CA PRO A 7 -24.85 -11.03 11.23
C PRO A 7 -26.09 -11.87 11.50
N ARG A 8 -25.90 -13.18 11.62
CA ARG A 8 -26.97 -14.12 11.99
C ARG A 8 -27.52 -13.75 13.37
N SER A 9 -28.84 -13.85 13.52
CA SER A 9 -29.49 -13.58 14.79
C SER A 9 -29.10 -14.65 15.81
N GLU A 10 -28.56 -14.23 16.94
CA GLU A 10 -28.32 -15.10 18.09
C GLU A 10 -29.36 -14.82 19.18
N PRO A 11 -29.80 -15.87 19.90
CA PRO A 11 -30.68 -15.70 21.04
C PRO A 11 -30.00 -14.89 22.15
N TYR A 12 -30.81 -14.29 23.03
CA TYR A 12 -30.27 -13.56 24.17
C TYR A 12 -29.49 -14.51 25.08
N ARG A 13 -28.18 -14.32 25.17
CA ARG A 13 -27.32 -15.09 26.08
C ARG A 13 -27.39 -14.51 27.48
N GLU A 14 -28.04 -15.21 28.38
CA GLU A 14 -27.99 -14.89 29.80
C GLU A 14 -26.61 -15.19 30.39
N THR A 15 -26.14 -14.34 31.32
CA THR A 15 -24.87 -14.56 32.02
C THR A 15 -24.99 -14.15 33.49
N THR A 16 -24.17 -14.77 34.34
CA THR A 16 -24.06 -14.41 35.77
C THR A 16 -23.79 -12.91 35.96
N ARG A 17 -22.98 -12.31 35.08
CA ARG A 17 -22.70 -10.87 35.09
C ARG A 17 -23.96 -10.03 34.83
N LYS A 18 -24.83 -10.44 33.90
CA LYS A 18 -26.08 -9.73 33.59
C LYS A 18 -27.06 -9.81 34.76
N ARG A 19 -27.17 -10.97 35.41
CA ARG A 19 -27.98 -11.16 36.64
C ARG A 19 -27.46 -10.27 37.78
N ALA A 20 -26.15 -10.32 38.07
CA ALA A 20 -25.53 -9.51 39.11
C ALA A 20 -25.67 -8.00 38.85
N ALA A 21 -25.53 -7.56 37.59
CA ALA A 21 -25.72 -6.16 37.21
C ALA A 21 -27.16 -5.67 37.46
N PHE A 22 -28.16 -6.53 37.23
CA PHE A 22 -29.56 -6.20 37.52
C PHE A 22 -29.82 -6.09 39.03
N LEU A 23 -29.34 -7.04 39.83
CA LEU A 23 -29.45 -6.98 41.30
C LEU A 23 -28.74 -5.75 41.88
N ARG A 24 -27.56 -5.40 41.34
CA ARG A 24 -26.85 -4.17 41.71
C ARG A 24 -27.68 -2.93 41.37
N LYS A 25 -28.30 -2.88 40.19
CA LYS A 25 -29.20 -1.79 39.81
C LYS A 25 -30.36 -1.67 40.79
N GLN A 26 -31.03 -2.78 41.13
CA GLN A 26 -32.14 -2.79 42.09
C GLN A 26 -31.72 -2.32 43.50
N ARG A 27 -30.52 -2.71 43.94
CA ARG A 27 -29.95 -2.23 45.20
C ARG A 27 -29.71 -0.71 45.17
N LEU A 28 -29.05 -0.21 44.13
CA LEU A 28 -28.78 1.22 43.98
C LEU A 28 -30.06 2.05 43.91
N GLU A 29 -31.13 1.54 43.27
CA GLU A 29 -32.43 2.22 43.25
C GLU A 29 -33.06 2.35 44.64
N ARG A 30 -32.91 1.35 45.51
CA ARG A 30 -33.40 1.39 46.90
C ARG A 30 -32.53 2.31 47.77
N GLU A 31 -31.22 2.24 47.61
CA GLU A 31 -30.24 3.08 48.34
C GLU A 31 -30.38 4.56 47.97
N ALA A 32 -30.77 4.87 46.73
CA ALA A 32 -30.98 6.25 46.27
C ALA A 32 -32.16 6.95 46.96
N LEU A 33 -33.18 6.20 47.40
CA LEU A 33 -34.37 6.72 48.05
C LEU A 33 -34.71 5.90 49.31
N PRO A 34 -33.93 6.05 50.42
CA PRO A 34 -34.05 5.18 51.59
C PRO A 34 -35.44 5.18 52.24
N LEU A 35 -36.10 6.34 52.32
CA LEU A 35 -37.45 6.47 52.89
C LEU A 35 -38.52 5.70 52.09
N PHE A 36 -38.25 5.40 50.82
CA PHE A 36 -39.13 4.64 49.93
C PHE A 36 -38.58 3.25 49.61
N ALA A 37 -37.52 2.79 50.29
CA ALA A 37 -36.82 1.57 49.94
C ALA A 37 -37.73 0.33 49.93
N GLU A 38 -38.64 0.21 50.90
CA GLU A 38 -39.62 -0.89 50.97
C GLU A 38 -40.66 -0.81 49.84
N ALA A 39 -41.19 0.38 49.57
CA ALA A 39 -42.14 0.59 48.47
C ALA A 39 -41.49 0.32 47.10
N ILE A 40 -40.22 0.68 46.93
CA ILE A 40 -39.43 0.38 45.73
C ILE A 40 -39.19 -1.12 45.62
N ALA A 41 -38.81 -1.79 46.71
CA ALA A 41 -38.60 -3.25 46.73
C ALA A 41 -39.87 -4.02 46.35
N ALA A 42 -41.03 -3.61 46.88
CA ALA A 42 -42.32 -4.23 46.58
C ALA A 42 -42.71 -4.14 45.08
N ARG A 43 -42.24 -3.11 44.37
CA ARG A 43 -42.48 -2.93 42.93
C ARG A 43 -41.43 -3.61 42.04
N GLN A 44 -40.26 -3.96 42.60
CA GLN A 44 -39.17 -4.58 41.84
C GLN A 44 -39.48 -6.05 41.52
N HIS A 45 -39.40 -6.43 40.25
CA HIS A 45 -39.59 -7.82 39.83
C HIS A 45 -38.31 -8.65 39.98
N GLY A 46 -38.48 -9.97 40.09
CA GLY A 46 -37.37 -10.91 40.24
C GLY A 46 -36.41 -10.93 39.04
N VAL A 47 -35.17 -11.34 39.31
CA VAL A 47 -34.10 -11.42 38.28
C VAL A 47 -34.46 -12.38 37.15
N ASP A 48 -35.12 -13.51 37.44
CA ASP A 48 -35.56 -14.46 36.42
C ASP A 48 -36.62 -13.86 35.49
N ALA A 49 -37.57 -13.12 36.06
CA ALA A 49 -38.59 -12.41 35.29
C ALA A 49 -37.97 -11.32 34.38
N GLU A 50 -36.93 -10.62 34.84
CA GLU A 50 -36.21 -9.66 34.01
C GLU A 50 -35.43 -10.35 32.87
N MET A 51 -34.75 -11.46 33.16
CA MET A 51 -33.98 -12.16 32.12
C MET A 51 -34.91 -12.73 31.04
N ALA A 52 -36.06 -13.29 31.44
CA ALA A 52 -37.11 -13.71 30.51
C ALA A 52 -37.64 -12.54 29.67
N ARG A 53 -37.95 -11.41 30.31
CA ARG A 53 -38.39 -10.19 29.60
C ARG A 53 -37.34 -9.70 28.60
N ARG A 54 -36.06 -9.67 28.97
CA ARG A 54 -34.97 -9.27 28.09
C ARG A 54 -34.78 -10.23 26.92
N ALA A 55 -34.99 -11.52 27.13
CA ALA A 55 -34.90 -12.51 26.06
C ALA A 55 -35.98 -12.27 24.98
N VAL A 56 -37.22 -12.01 25.39
CA VAL A 56 -38.32 -11.63 24.47
C VAL A 56 -38.02 -10.32 23.77
N TRP A 57 -37.70 -9.27 24.55
CA TRP A 57 -37.41 -7.94 24.02
C TRP A 57 -36.23 -7.94 23.06
N TRP A 58 -35.19 -8.74 23.32
CA TRP A 58 -34.03 -8.87 22.43
C TRP A 58 -34.44 -9.32 21.02
N GLY A 59 -35.31 -10.32 20.93
CA GLY A 59 -35.81 -10.80 19.64
C GLY A 59 -36.62 -9.74 18.89
N GLU A 60 -37.49 -9.00 19.60
CA GLU A 60 -38.27 -7.91 19.04
C GLU A 60 -37.41 -6.73 18.59
N ALA A 61 -36.50 -6.29 19.44
CA ALA A 61 -35.59 -5.17 19.16
C ALA A 61 -34.68 -5.49 17.97
N GLU A 62 -34.17 -6.72 17.88
CA GLU A 62 -33.36 -7.16 16.76
C GLU A 62 -34.17 -7.22 15.45
N ARG A 63 -35.41 -7.75 15.49
CA ARG A 63 -36.34 -7.71 14.34
C ARG A 63 -36.62 -6.26 13.91
N ALA A 64 -36.97 -5.39 14.85
CA ALA A 64 -37.25 -3.99 14.59
C ALA A 64 -36.04 -3.28 13.95
N ARG A 65 -34.83 -3.51 14.49
CA ARG A 65 -33.58 -2.95 13.94
C ARG A 65 -33.32 -3.43 12.51
N ARG A 66 -33.52 -4.72 12.21
CA ARG A 66 -33.38 -5.27 10.86
C ARG A 66 -34.42 -4.69 9.90
N SER A 67 -35.67 -4.60 10.32
CA SER A 67 -36.76 -3.99 9.55
C SER A 67 -36.48 -2.52 9.23
N GLN A 68 -36.03 -1.74 10.23
CA GLN A 68 -35.65 -0.35 10.05
C GLN A 68 -34.51 -0.21 9.03
N ARG A 69 -33.44 -1.00 9.20
CA ARG A 69 -32.30 -1.00 8.27
C ARG A 69 -32.73 -1.34 6.84
N ALA A 70 -33.65 -2.30 6.67
CA ALA A 70 -34.21 -2.64 5.36
C ALA A 70 -35.05 -1.50 4.78
N ALA A 71 -35.87 -0.84 5.60
CA ALA A 71 -36.65 0.33 5.20
C ALA A 71 -35.74 1.50 4.77
N ASP A 72 -34.66 1.75 5.51
CA ASP A 72 -33.66 2.77 5.15
C ASP A 72 -33.00 2.47 3.81
N TRP A 73 -32.65 1.20 3.55
CA TRP A 73 -32.14 0.79 2.24
C TRP A 73 -33.15 1.03 1.11
N ARG A 74 -34.43 0.71 1.31
CA ARG A 74 -35.47 0.98 0.31
C ARG A 74 -35.60 2.48 0.05
N ARG A 75 -35.61 3.30 1.11
CA ARG A 75 -35.67 4.76 1.01
C ARG A 75 -34.50 5.34 0.23
N MET A 76 -33.26 4.93 0.54
CA MET A 76 -32.08 5.43 -0.17
C MET A 76 -32.02 4.93 -1.61
N ARG A 77 -32.47 3.69 -1.88
CA ARG A 77 -32.62 3.22 -3.26
C ARG A 77 -33.65 4.06 -4.00
N ALA A 78 -34.83 4.32 -3.44
CA ALA A 78 -35.81 5.20 -4.06
C ALA A 78 -35.23 6.58 -4.40
N ARG A 79 -34.44 7.18 -3.49
CA ARG A 79 -33.70 8.41 -3.75
C ARG A 79 -32.69 8.28 -4.89
N LEU A 80 -31.97 7.17 -5.02
CA LEU A 80 -31.10 6.94 -6.18
C LEU A 80 -31.87 6.94 -7.51
N PHE A 81 -33.14 6.53 -7.52
CA PHE A 81 -33.98 6.53 -8.72
C PHE A 81 -34.50 7.93 -9.10
N THR A 82 -34.31 8.96 -8.27
CA THR A 82 -34.66 10.34 -8.64
C THR A 82 -33.57 11.02 -9.49
N PHE A 83 -32.38 10.42 -9.60
CA PHE A 83 -31.31 10.91 -10.46
C PHE A 83 -31.50 10.43 -11.90
N ASP A 84 -30.95 11.19 -12.85
CA ASP A 84 -30.88 10.81 -14.27
C ASP A 84 -30.31 9.39 -14.46
N PRO A 85 -30.83 8.58 -15.40
CA PRO A 85 -30.39 7.20 -15.61
C PRO A 85 -28.87 7.02 -15.87
N ALA A 86 -28.21 7.97 -16.54
CA ALA A 86 -26.77 7.92 -16.78
C ALA A 86 -26.01 8.18 -15.47
N LEU A 87 -26.35 9.25 -14.76
CA LEU A 87 -25.77 9.59 -13.47
C LEU A 87 -25.98 8.45 -12.45
N ARG A 88 -27.16 7.85 -12.42
CA ARG A 88 -27.47 6.69 -11.58
C ARG A 88 -26.53 5.51 -11.83
N ARG A 89 -26.14 5.24 -13.09
CA ARG A 89 -25.16 4.19 -13.42
C ARG A 89 -23.78 4.53 -12.86
N THR A 90 -23.34 5.77 -13.01
CA THR A 90 -22.08 6.28 -12.44
C THR A 90 -22.07 6.12 -10.92
N ILE A 91 -23.12 6.57 -10.23
CA ILE A 91 -23.24 6.45 -8.77
C ILE A 91 -23.20 4.98 -8.32
N ARG A 92 -23.87 4.08 -9.05
CA ARG A 92 -23.82 2.63 -8.74
C ARG A 92 -22.43 2.05 -8.89
N ALA A 93 -21.67 2.45 -9.91
CA ALA A 93 -20.29 2.03 -10.12
C ALA A 93 -19.40 2.58 -9.00
N LEU A 94 -19.52 3.88 -8.71
CA LEU A 94 -18.80 4.57 -7.66
C LEU A 94 -19.02 3.91 -6.28
N TRP A 95 -20.27 3.59 -5.94
CA TRP A 95 -20.61 2.96 -4.67
C TRP A 95 -19.95 1.58 -4.46
N ARG A 96 -19.56 0.88 -5.53
CA ARG A 96 -18.85 -0.40 -5.42
C ARG A 96 -17.43 -0.21 -4.88
N THR A 97 -16.73 0.84 -5.32
CA THR A 97 -15.32 1.12 -4.99
C THR A 97 -15.14 2.15 -3.87
N CYS A 98 -16.20 2.86 -3.50
CA CYS A 98 -16.21 3.88 -2.47
C CYS A 98 -15.63 3.38 -1.12
N PRO A 99 -14.82 4.18 -0.39
CA PRO A 99 -14.23 3.75 0.88
C PRO A 99 -15.25 3.69 2.05
N TYR A 100 -16.46 4.23 1.88
CA TYR A 100 -17.43 4.34 2.98
C TYR A 100 -18.01 2.99 3.43
N PRO A 101 -18.47 2.87 4.69
CA PRO A 101 -19.11 1.64 5.14
C PRO A 101 -20.33 1.29 4.29
N ALA A 102 -20.54 0.00 4.01
CA ALA A 102 -21.63 -0.48 3.15
C ALA A 102 -22.99 -0.53 3.89
N ASP A 103 -23.41 0.59 4.44
CA ASP A 103 -24.66 0.79 5.20
C ASP A 103 -25.53 1.89 4.54
N PRO A 104 -26.83 1.96 4.87
CA PRO A 104 -27.74 2.87 4.19
C PRO A 104 -27.48 4.35 4.51
N HIS A 105 -26.94 4.69 5.69
CA HIS A 105 -26.69 6.10 6.05
C HIS A 105 -25.54 6.66 5.24
N SER A 106 -24.42 5.93 5.17
CA SER A 106 -23.27 6.31 4.33
C SER A 106 -23.65 6.43 2.86
N PHE A 107 -24.51 5.53 2.37
CA PHE A 107 -25.03 5.63 1.00
C PHE A 107 -25.94 6.86 0.81
N GLY A 108 -26.81 7.13 1.77
CA GLY A 108 -27.69 8.30 1.76
C GLY A 108 -26.95 9.63 1.81
N ASP A 109 -25.88 9.70 2.59
CA ASP A 109 -24.99 10.85 2.68
C ASP A 109 -24.25 11.09 1.35
N LEU A 110 -23.69 10.03 0.72
CA LEU A 110 -23.12 10.13 -0.62
C LEU A 110 -24.13 10.70 -1.64
N LEU A 111 -25.36 10.19 -1.65
CA LEU A 111 -26.41 10.72 -2.54
C LEU A 111 -26.71 12.19 -2.26
N HIS A 112 -26.73 12.59 -0.99
CA HIS A 112 -26.95 13.98 -0.61
C HIS A 112 -25.80 14.87 -1.07
N GLN A 113 -24.56 14.47 -0.83
CA GLN A 113 -23.35 15.21 -1.21
C GLN A 113 -23.22 15.39 -2.72
N ILE A 114 -23.61 14.38 -3.50
CA ILE A 114 -23.69 14.49 -4.97
C ILE A 114 -24.80 15.49 -5.37
N ALA A 115 -25.97 15.41 -4.74
CA ALA A 115 -27.09 16.32 -5.06
C ALA A 115 -26.76 17.79 -4.76
N ILE A 116 -25.97 18.09 -3.72
CA ILE A 116 -25.53 19.45 -3.38
C ILE A 116 -24.22 19.85 -4.07
N GLY A 117 -23.69 19.03 -4.99
CA GLY A 117 -22.48 19.32 -5.76
C GLY A 117 -21.17 19.26 -4.97
N ARG A 118 -21.17 18.71 -3.75
CA ARG A 118 -19.95 18.52 -2.95
C ARG A 118 -19.07 17.40 -3.46
N ILE A 119 -19.67 16.35 -4.01
CA ILE A 119 -18.96 15.24 -4.64
C ILE A 119 -19.30 15.23 -6.12
N ASP A 120 -18.27 15.30 -6.97
CA ASP A 120 -18.38 14.95 -8.38
C ASP A 120 -18.33 13.42 -8.52
N PRO A 121 -19.40 12.78 -9.03
CA PRO A 121 -19.45 11.33 -9.27
C PRO A 121 -18.42 10.84 -10.30
N HIS A 122 -18.01 11.68 -11.23
CA HIS A 122 -17.01 11.36 -12.25
C HIS A 122 -15.58 11.58 -11.75
N ARG A 123 -15.41 12.50 -10.81
CA ARG A 123 -14.12 12.83 -10.20
C ARG A 123 -14.20 12.79 -8.67
N PRO A 124 -14.46 11.61 -8.08
CA PRO A 124 -14.61 11.50 -6.63
C PRO A 124 -13.27 11.79 -5.93
N PRO A 125 -13.30 12.40 -4.74
CA PRO A 125 -12.09 12.90 -4.07
C PRO A 125 -11.16 11.79 -3.56
N TRP A 126 -11.65 10.55 -3.43
CA TRP A 126 -10.84 9.40 -3.00
C TRP A 126 -10.21 8.62 -4.15
N ILE A 127 -10.46 9.01 -5.40
CA ILE A 127 -9.72 8.47 -6.56
C ILE A 127 -8.62 9.46 -6.89
N PHE A 128 -7.40 8.95 -7.04
CA PHE A 128 -6.27 9.77 -7.48
C PHE A 128 -6.40 10.02 -8.99
N HIS A 129 -6.44 11.29 -9.39
CA HIS A 129 -6.64 11.70 -10.78
C HIS A 129 -5.43 12.40 -11.41
N ALA A 130 -4.37 12.67 -10.64
CA ALA A 130 -3.21 13.35 -11.22
C ALA A 130 -2.48 12.38 -12.17
N PRO A 131 -1.99 12.85 -13.33
CA PRO A 131 -1.16 12.03 -14.18
C PRO A 131 0.09 11.62 -13.41
N THR A 132 0.38 10.32 -13.36
CA THR A 132 1.64 9.81 -12.84
C THR A 132 2.75 10.25 -13.78
N GLN A 133 3.26 11.48 -13.62
CA GLN A 133 4.49 11.89 -14.28
C GLN A 133 5.64 11.25 -13.53
N ALA A 134 6.27 10.25 -14.14
CA ALA A 134 7.51 9.73 -13.62
C ALA A 134 8.51 10.88 -13.56
N ARG A 135 9.16 11.09 -12.41
CA ARG A 135 10.23 12.08 -12.30
C ARG A 135 11.36 11.62 -13.21
N THR A 136 11.46 12.25 -14.38
CA THR A 136 12.55 12.06 -15.34
C THR A 136 13.59 13.14 -15.12
N THR A 137 14.86 12.82 -15.27
CA THR A 137 15.93 13.82 -15.34
C THR A 137 16.32 13.95 -16.82
N PRO A 138 15.65 14.82 -17.60
CA PRO A 138 16.03 15.04 -18.99
C PRO A 138 17.39 15.75 -19.02
N ASN A 139 18.34 15.20 -19.78
CA ASN A 139 19.68 15.74 -19.99
C ASN A 139 20.45 16.08 -18.69
N PRO A 140 20.78 15.09 -17.85
CA PRO A 140 21.56 15.31 -16.65
C PRO A 140 22.99 15.77 -16.98
N ALA A 141 23.47 16.78 -16.24
CA ALA A 141 24.83 17.31 -16.40
C ALA A 141 25.91 16.45 -15.72
N THR A 142 25.54 15.69 -14.69
CA THR A 142 26.45 14.84 -13.91
C THR A 142 25.83 13.47 -13.63
N PHE A 143 26.68 12.49 -13.31
CA PHE A 143 26.23 11.14 -12.97
C PHE A 143 25.30 11.15 -11.75
N ASP A 144 25.64 11.88 -10.70
CA ASP A 144 24.81 11.98 -9.48
C ASP A 144 23.49 12.74 -9.69
N ALA A 145 23.42 13.60 -10.71
CA ALA A 145 22.15 14.23 -11.11
C ALA A 145 21.23 13.23 -11.84
N ALA A 146 21.81 12.28 -12.58
CA ALA A 146 21.09 11.25 -13.31
C ALA A 146 20.68 10.05 -12.45
N PHE A 147 21.58 9.63 -11.56
CA PHE A 147 21.54 8.35 -10.88
C PHE A 147 21.80 8.49 -9.39
N ARG A 148 20.90 7.95 -8.59
CA ARG A 148 21.07 7.86 -7.13
C ARG A 148 21.64 6.50 -6.76
N GLN A 149 22.68 6.48 -5.95
CA GLN A 149 23.18 5.22 -5.37
C GLN A 149 22.14 4.66 -4.39
N ILE A 150 21.73 3.41 -4.62
CA ILE A 150 20.74 2.68 -3.81
C ILE A 150 21.34 1.50 -3.06
N GLY A 151 22.58 1.10 -3.38
CA GLY A 151 23.25 -0.01 -2.70
C GLY A 151 24.76 -0.01 -2.89
N LYS A 152 25.42 -0.71 -1.98
CA LYS A 152 26.85 -1.05 -2.04
C LYS A 152 27.01 -2.48 -1.50
N ARG A 153 27.75 -3.32 -2.22
CA ARG A 153 28.10 -4.68 -1.81
C ARG A 153 29.59 -4.91 -2.05
N ALA A 154 30.27 -5.55 -1.11
CA ALA A 154 31.60 -6.09 -1.34
C ALA A 154 31.47 -7.48 -2.00
N VAL A 155 32.13 -7.68 -3.14
CA VAL A 155 32.14 -8.95 -3.88
C VAL A 155 33.57 -9.49 -3.89
N GLY A 156 33.75 -10.73 -3.43
CA GLY A 156 35.07 -11.30 -3.16
C GLY A 156 35.55 -10.97 -1.74
N GLY A 157 36.30 -11.86 -1.11
CA GLY A 157 36.67 -11.73 0.32
C GLY A 157 37.02 -13.04 1.01
N GLY A 158 37.54 -14.03 0.27
CA GLY A 158 38.23 -15.14 0.90
C GLY A 158 39.57 -14.69 1.52
N PRO A 159 40.23 -15.53 2.33
CA PRO A 159 41.46 -15.17 3.07
C PRO A 159 42.62 -14.63 2.21
N LYS A 160 42.55 -14.80 0.89
CA LYS A 160 43.57 -14.42 -0.09
C LYS A 160 43.07 -13.47 -1.20
N THR A 161 41.83 -12.98 -1.14
CA THR A 161 41.25 -12.12 -2.17
C THR A 161 40.75 -10.81 -1.59
N THR A 162 41.14 -9.70 -2.20
CA THR A 162 40.61 -8.39 -1.85
C THR A 162 39.12 -8.27 -2.25
N PRO A 163 38.25 -7.71 -1.39
CA PRO A 163 36.89 -7.36 -1.78
C PRO A 163 36.87 -6.25 -2.84
N ALA A 164 36.11 -6.47 -3.92
CA ALA A 164 35.78 -5.45 -4.91
C ALA A 164 34.43 -4.80 -4.59
N ASP A 165 34.35 -3.48 -4.66
CA ASP A 165 33.10 -2.75 -4.44
C ASP A 165 32.18 -2.88 -5.68
N GLU A 166 30.97 -3.38 -5.46
CA GLU A 166 29.85 -3.36 -6.39
C GLU A 166 28.85 -2.30 -5.92
N LEU A 167 28.62 -1.28 -6.75
CA LEU A 167 27.71 -0.18 -6.47
C LEU A 167 26.46 -0.31 -7.32
N ILE A 168 25.29 -0.07 -6.71
CA ILE A 168 24.00 -0.15 -7.38
C ILE A 168 23.39 1.24 -7.42
N PHE A 169 22.99 1.68 -8.62
CA PHE A 169 22.35 2.97 -8.84
C PHE A 169 20.99 2.84 -9.54
N CYS A 170 20.13 3.84 -9.34
CA CYS A 170 18.82 3.93 -9.96
C CYS A 170 18.57 5.36 -10.48
N GLY A 171 18.00 5.46 -11.68
CA GLY A 171 17.69 6.75 -12.33
C GLY A 171 16.62 6.61 -13.42
N ASN A 172 16.14 7.72 -13.96
CA ASN A 172 15.13 7.73 -15.02
C ASN A 172 15.46 8.80 -16.07
N LEU A 173 15.80 8.36 -17.28
CA LEU A 173 16.21 9.22 -18.40
C LEU A 173 15.06 9.53 -19.40
N GLY A 174 13.81 9.14 -19.10
CA GLY A 174 12.66 9.44 -19.95
C GLY A 174 12.03 8.22 -20.60
N ALA A 175 12.84 7.25 -21.05
CA ALA A 175 12.34 5.97 -21.58
C ALA A 175 11.84 5.00 -20.50
N GLY A 176 12.25 5.24 -19.24
CA GLY A 176 11.83 4.47 -18.07
C GLY A 176 12.92 4.42 -17.00
N ILE A 177 12.63 3.67 -15.93
CA ILE A 177 13.57 3.50 -14.81
C ILE A 177 14.69 2.55 -15.23
N LEU A 178 15.93 2.98 -14.97
CA LEU A 178 17.16 2.25 -15.21
C LEU A 178 17.82 1.85 -13.89
N PHE A 179 18.35 0.64 -13.85
CA PHE A 179 19.19 0.14 -12.76
C PHE A 179 20.59 -0.12 -13.27
N LEU A 180 21.59 0.46 -12.62
CA LEU A 180 22.99 0.36 -12.99
C LEU A 180 23.75 -0.42 -11.92
N THR A 181 24.61 -1.33 -12.33
CA THR A 181 25.53 -2.04 -11.45
C THR A 181 26.96 -1.75 -11.89
N SER A 182 27.70 -1.00 -11.07
CA SER A 182 29.08 -0.60 -11.33
C SER A 182 30.05 -1.50 -10.55
N ARG A 183 31.05 -2.05 -11.23
CA ARG A 183 32.10 -2.91 -10.66
C ARG A 183 33.47 -2.47 -11.13
N VAL A 184 34.45 -2.48 -10.21
CA VAL A 184 35.86 -2.28 -10.58
C VAL A 184 36.44 -3.61 -11.07
N ARG A 185 37.11 -3.59 -12.22
CA ARG A 185 37.77 -4.73 -12.86
C ARG A 185 39.25 -4.44 -13.07
N LEU A 186 40.06 -5.50 -13.07
CA LEU A 186 41.47 -5.43 -13.48
C LEU A 186 41.57 -5.44 -15.01
N VAL A 187 42.53 -4.69 -15.55
CA VAL A 187 42.87 -4.68 -16.98
C VAL A 187 43.54 -5.98 -17.36
N GLU A 188 44.45 -6.49 -16.52
CA GLU A 188 45.05 -7.81 -16.68
C GLU A 188 44.51 -8.78 -15.60
N PRO A 189 43.74 -9.82 -15.97
CA PRO A 189 43.16 -10.76 -15.01
C PRO A 189 44.20 -11.47 -14.13
N ASN A 190 45.44 -11.58 -14.63
CA ASN A 190 46.53 -12.29 -13.97
C ASN A 190 47.41 -11.40 -13.10
N GLU A 191 47.24 -10.07 -13.12
CA GLU A 191 47.98 -9.13 -12.28
C GLU A 191 47.75 -9.41 -10.78
N SER A 192 46.59 -10.02 -10.45
CA SER A 192 46.28 -10.51 -9.10
C SER A 192 47.16 -11.68 -8.63
N PHE A 193 47.92 -12.33 -9.51
CA PHE A 193 48.81 -13.45 -9.13
C PHE A 193 50.27 -13.03 -8.92
N TYR A 194 50.69 -11.87 -9.45
CA TYR A 194 52.10 -11.46 -9.46
C TYR A 194 52.51 -10.50 -8.34
N THR A 195 51.58 -9.96 -7.54
CA THR A 195 51.94 -9.13 -6.37
C THR A 195 51.70 -9.90 -5.08
N SER A 196 52.74 -10.03 -4.26
CA SER A 196 52.70 -10.69 -2.95
C SER A 196 51.66 -10.03 -2.02
N SER A 197 51.11 -10.84 -1.10
CA SER A 197 49.99 -10.52 -0.21
C SER A 197 50.17 -9.26 0.64
N ASN A 198 51.41 -8.79 0.84
CA ASN A 198 51.73 -7.65 1.69
C ASN A 198 51.76 -6.29 0.95
N HIS A 199 51.47 -6.24 -0.36
CA HIS A 199 51.46 -4.98 -1.14
C HIS A 199 50.08 -4.56 -1.68
N ARG A 200 49.01 -5.18 -1.20
CA ARG A 200 47.65 -4.84 -1.65
C ARG A 200 46.89 -4.02 -0.61
N LEU A 201 46.75 -2.74 -0.96
CA LEU A 201 45.80 -1.74 -0.44
C LEU A 201 46.12 -1.08 0.90
N ARG A 202 47.10 -0.19 0.85
CA ARG A 202 46.87 1.27 0.87
C ARG A 202 48.19 1.88 0.38
N ASP A 203 48.11 2.72 -0.65
CA ASP A 203 49.24 3.51 -1.16
C ASP A 203 50.34 2.82 -2.00
N SER A 204 50.10 1.64 -2.59
CA SER A 204 51.05 1.09 -3.58
C SER A 204 50.89 1.80 -4.93
N HIS A 205 51.94 2.51 -5.34
CA HIS A 205 52.16 3.17 -6.64
C HIS A 205 52.21 2.19 -7.84
N VAL A 206 51.53 1.04 -7.77
CA VAL A 206 51.36 0.13 -8.90
C VAL A 206 50.11 0.58 -9.65
N GLY A 207 50.32 1.59 -10.50
CA GLY A 207 49.47 1.97 -11.63
C GLY A 207 47.96 2.08 -11.38
N ARG A 208 47.46 3.31 -11.23
CA ARG A 208 46.05 3.62 -11.54
C ARG A 208 45.64 3.17 -12.97
N SER A 209 46.60 2.80 -13.81
CA SER A 209 46.49 2.23 -15.16
C SER A 209 46.03 0.76 -15.23
N GLY A 210 45.99 0.01 -14.12
CA GLY A 210 45.62 -1.43 -14.13
C GLY A 210 44.13 -1.74 -13.91
N HIS A 211 43.24 -0.74 -13.80
CA HIS A 211 41.84 -0.95 -13.42
C HIS A 211 40.86 -0.18 -14.33
N TRP A 212 39.69 -0.77 -14.60
CA TRP A 212 38.59 -0.16 -15.34
C TRP A 212 37.23 -0.40 -14.64
N ILE A 213 36.20 0.35 -15.00
CA ILE A 213 34.85 0.27 -14.40
C ILE A 213 33.88 -0.36 -15.40
N ASP A 214 33.28 -1.48 -15.02
CA ASP A 214 32.21 -2.17 -15.75
C ASP A 214 30.85 -1.74 -15.21
N ILE A 215 30.05 -1.06 -16.03
CA ILE A 215 28.67 -0.68 -15.70
C ILE A 215 27.68 -1.51 -16.51
N GLU A 216 26.95 -2.36 -15.81
CA GLU A 216 25.81 -3.10 -16.35
C GLU A 216 24.53 -2.25 -16.23
N VAL A 217 23.87 -1.95 -17.34
CA VAL A 217 22.61 -1.19 -17.39
C VAL A 217 21.42 -2.13 -17.64
N ARG A 218 20.40 -2.05 -16.78
CA ARG A 218 19.14 -2.80 -16.90
C ARG A 218 17.95 -1.85 -17.02
N GLY A 219 17.01 -2.14 -17.92
CA GLY A 219 15.81 -1.34 -18.15
C GLY A 219 15.70 -0.85 -19.61
N PRO A 220 14.62 -0.11 -19.95
CA PRO A 220 14.42 0.45 -21.29
C PRO A 220 15.45 1.56 -21.54
N CYS A 221 16.53 1.21 -22.24
CA CYS A 221 17.68 2.07 -22.48
C CYS A 221 17.99 2.10 -23.98
N SER A 222 17.94 3.29 -24.59
CA SER A 222 18.35 3.51 -25.98
C SER A 222 19.89 3.54 -26.10
N ASP A 223 20.41 3.41 -27.32
CA ASP A 223 21.87 3.48 -27.51
C ASP A 223 22.41 4.90 -27.23
N ALA A 224 21.57 5.94 -27.42
CA ALA A 224 21.87 7.31 -27.00
C ALA A 224 21.95 7.45 -25.47
N ASP A 225 21.07 6.76 -24.73
CA ASP A 225 21.12 6.72 -23.27
C ASP A 225 22.39 6.01 -22.77
N LEU A 226 22.81 4.91 -23.42
CA LEU A 226 24.06 4.22 -23.07
C LEU A 226 25.28 5.14 -23.24
N ALA A 227 25.38 5.83 -24.38
CA ALA A 227 26.45 6.79 -24.64
C ALA A 227 26.44 7.96 -23.64
N LEU A 228 25.25 8.42 -23.25
CA LEU A 228 25.09 9.43 -22.20
C LEU A 228 25.58 8.92 -20.83
N ILE A 229 25.18 7.71 -20.44
CA ILE A 229 25.61 7.08 -19.18
C ILE A 229 27.12 6.93 -19.14
N GLU A 230 27.72 6.44 -20.22
CA GLU A 230 29.17 6.27 -20.35
C GLU A 230 29.91 7.60 -20.21
N ARG A 231 29.47 8.64 -20.93
CA ARG A 231 30.04 9.98 -20.83
C ARG A 231 29.97 10.54 -19.41
N LEU A 232 28.82 10.39 -18.73
CA LEU A 232 28.63 10.89 -17.37
C LEU A 232 29.46 10.12 -16.35
N ALA A 233 29.54 8.79 -16.49
CA ALA A 233 30.34 7.94 -15.61
C ALA A 233 31.84 8.18 -15.82
N GLN A 234 32.29 8.33 -17.06
CA GLN A 234 33.68 8.65 -17.40
C GLN A 234 34.09 10.04 -16.90
N ALA A 235 33.18 11.01 -16.89
CA ALA A 235 33.45 12.32 -16.30
C ALA A 235 33.53 12.27 -14.76
N ALA A 236 32.85 11.31 -14.13
CA ALA A 236 32.83 11.13 -12.68
C ALA A 236 33.99 10.28 -12.13
N ASP A 237 34.69 9.51 -12.98
CA ASP A 237 35.79 8.65 -12.57
C ASP A 237 37.03 8.77 -13.48
N THR A 238 38.22 8.75 -12.88
CA THR A 238 39.48 8.85 -13.61
C THR A 238 39.90 7.55 -14.31
N ARG A 239 39.27 6.42 -13.97
CA ARG A 239 39.52 5.11 -14.60
C ARG A 239 38.76 4.99 -15.92
N PRO A 240 39.23 4.18 -16.89
CA PRO A 240 38.44 3.85 -18.06
C PRO A 240 37.10 3.21 -17.66
N VAL A 241 36.00 3.70 -18.22
CA VAL A 241 34.65 3.17 -17.98
C VAL A 241 34.16 2.45 -19.24
N ALA A 242 33.57 1.27 -19.08
CA ALA A 242 32.80 0.63 -20.15
C ALA A 242 31.37 0.37 -19.66
N VAL A 243 30.39 0.73 -20.49
CA VAL A 243 28.98 0.58 -20.19
C VAL A 243 28.35 -0.42 -21.15
N ARG A 244 27.60 -1.38 -20.61
CA ARG A 244 26.90 -2.38 -21.44
C ARG A 244 25.47 -2.58 -20.99
N ARG A 245 24.57 -2.71 -21.95
CA ARG A 245 23.18 -3.08 -21.71
C ARG A 245 23.11 -4.58 -21.41
N ILE A 246 22.51 -4.93 -20.28
CA ILE A 246 22.12 -6.30 -19.97
C ILE A 246 20.67 -6.46 -20.34
N VAL A 247 20.43 -7.17 -21.44
CA VAL A 247 19.10 -7.68 -21.74
C VAL A 247 18.89 -8.88 -20.80
N PRO A 248 17.81 -8.90 -19.98
CA PRO A 248 17.52 -10.09 -19.21
C PRO A 248 17.37 -11.29 -20.17
N PHE A 249 18.08 -12.39 -19.87
CA PHE A 249 17.92 -13.65 -20.57
C PHE A 249 16.43 -14.06 -20.52
N GLY A 250 15.73 -13.95 -21.66
CA GLY A 250 14.29 -14.24 -21.76
C GLY A 250 13.52 -13.48 -22.84
N ALA A 251 14.08 -12.42 -23.44
CA ALA A 251 13.38 -11.64 -24.48
C ALA A 251 13.97 -11.87 -25.89
N GLY A 252 14.19 -13.13 -26.26
CA GLY A 252 14.78 -13.47 -27.56
C GLY A 252 14.53 -14.91 -27.98
N THR A 253 13.27 -15.28 -28.23
CA THR A 253 12.90 -16.41 -29.13
C THR A 253 11.40 -16.43 -29.46
N GLU A 254 10.86 -15.40 -30.10
CA GLU A 254 9.61 -15.51 -30.87
C GLU A 254 9.68 -14.66 -32.14
N ALA A 255 10.56 -15.06 -33.06
CA ALA A 255 10.55 -14.55 -34.43
C ALA A 255 11.29 -15.51 -35.37
N ARG A 256 10.77 -16.75 -35.50
CA ARG A 256 10.98 -17.63 -36.67
C ARG A 256 10.16 -18.92 -36.51
N ALA A 257 8.89 -18.86 -36.93
CA ALA A 257 8.11 -20.01 -37.39
C ALA A 257 6.80 -19.51 -38.01
N ALA A 258 6.88 -18.98 -39.23
CA ALA A 258 5.75 -18.87 -40.14
C ALA A 258 6.29 -18.99 -41.57
N SER A 259 6.49 -20.23 -41.99
CA SER A 259 6.53 -20.68 -43.38
C SER A 259 5.95 -22.09 -43.40
#